data_AF-A0A1G9SZK4-F1
#
_entry.id   AF-A0A1G9SZK4-F1
#
_cell.length_a   1.000
_cell.length_b   1.000
_cell.length_c   1.000
_cell.angle_alpha   90.00
_cell.angle_beta   90.00
_cell.angle_gamma   90.00
#
_symmetry.space_group_name_H-M   'P 1'
#
loop_
_entity.id
_entity.type
_entity.pdbx_description
1 polymer ?
#
loop_
_entity_poly.entity_id
_entity_poly.type
_entity_poly.pdbx_seq_one_letter_code
_entity_poly.pdbx_strand_id
1 'polypeptide(L)'
;MVMEFRVSIASERQRVEAAALVDECYWSAYGIRPSELFRGELPPFRHEVLVATRPDGGVLGTATLSWPSAEGLFPGEYLFHGDFHKPGLPFDWPHMVEYGKLAIHPEAPREVFKELQRGFVRFGRTCGITGFVAVVRTELGERLRQCFAYQTIATELYDTGPIEERMLRKLSTYIDKGNLQFIASSLDAVAEGLSVND
;
A
#
# COMPACT_ATOMS: atom_id res chain seq x y z
N MET A 1 -21.71 -6.21 -20.02
CA MET A 1 -20.65 -7.24 -19.92
C MET A 1 -19.91 -7.01 -18.63
N VAL A 2 -19.82 -8.02 -17.76
CA VAL A 2 -18.95 -7.97 -16.58
C VAL A 2 -17.53 -8.27 -17.07
N MET A 3 -16.57 -7.39 -16.81
CA MET A 3 -15.19 -7.68 -17.18
C MET A 3 -14.64 -8.75 -16.26
N GLU A 4 -14.22 -9.88 -16.84
CA GLU A 4 -13.55 -10.95 -16.10
C GLU A 4 -12.13 -10.53 -15.72
N PHE A 5 -11.69 -10.88 -14.51
CA PHE A 5 -10.32 -10.71 -14.06
C PHE A 5 -10.00 -11.69 -12.93
N ARG A 6 -8.71 -11.90 -12.65
CA ARG A 6 -8.22 -12.74 -11.56
C ARG A 6 -7.20 -11.99 -10.70
N VAL A 7 -7.13 -12.31 -9.41
CA VAL A 7 -6.10 -11.77 -8.50
C VAL A 7 -5.07 -12.85 -8.17
N SER A 8 -3.79 -12.53 -8.34
CA SER A 8 -2.68 -13.45 -8.05
C SER A 8 -1.41 -12.70 -7.65
N ILE A 9 -0.40 -13.44 -7.17
CA ILE A 9 0.97 -12.93 -7.11
C ILE A 9 1.48 -12.71 -8.53
N ALA A 10 2.15 -11.57 -8.74
CA ALA A 10 2.63 -11.14 -10.04
C ALA A 10 3.84 -11.96 -10.51
N SER A 11 3.79 -12.39 -11.76
CA SER A 11 4.96 -12.83 -12.51
C SER A 11 5.93 -11.66 -12.74
N GLU A 12 7.15 -11.95 -13.19
CA GLU A 12 8.16 -10.91 -13.49
C GLU A 12 7.63 -9.87 -14.48
N ARG A 13 7.01 -10.33 -15.57
CA ARG A 13 6.37 -9.44 -16.56
C ARG A 13 5.29 -8.57 -15.91
N GLN A 14 4.42 -9.16 -15.09
CA GLN A 14 3.34 -8.43 -14.43
C GLN A 14 3.86 -7.42 -13.41
N ARG A 15 5.02 -7.64 -12.79
CA ARG A 15 5.66 -6.66 -11.89
C ARG A 15 6.09 -5.40 -12.64
N VAL A 16 6.59 -5.56 -13.86
CA VAL A 16 6.93 -4.41 -14.73
C VAL A 16 5.67 -3.63 -15.11
N GLU A 17 4.62 -4.33 -15.55
CA GLU A 17 3.33 -3.71 -15.90
C GLU A 17 2.69 -3.02 -14.69
N ALA A 18 2.73 -3.65 -13.51
CA ALA A 18 2.23 -3.08 -12.26
C ALA A 18 3.01 -1.82 -11.83
N ALA A 19 4.33 -1.81 -11.95
CA ALA A 19 5.13 -0.64 -11.65
C ALA A 19 4.80 0.54 -12.57
N ALA A 20 4.61 0.27 -13.87
CA ALA A 20 4.19 1.28 -14.84
C ALA A 20 2.79 1.83 -14.51
N LEU A 21 1.84 0.96 -14.15
CA LEU A 21 0.50 1.37 -13.70
C LEU A 21 0.56 2.27 -12.46
N VAL A 22 1.38 1.93 -11.47
CA VAL A 22 1.58 2.76 -10.28
C VAL A 22 2.10 4.14 -10.66
N ASP A 23 3.14 4.22 -11.48
CA ASP A 23 3.68 5.50 -11.95
C ASP A 23 2.63 6.31 -12.72
N GLU A 24 1.85 5.68 -13.58
CA GLU A 24 0.80 6.36 -14.35
C GLU A 24 -0.30 6.93 -13.44
N CYS A 25 -0.83 6.12 -12.51
CA CYS A 25 -1.85 6.57 -11.56
C CYS A 25 -1.35 7.71 -10.68
N TYR A 26 -0.12 7.61 -10.16
CA TYR A 26 0.47 8.64 -9.32
C TYR A 26 0.81 9.91 -10.11
N TRP A 27 1.25 9.77 -11.36
CA TRP A 27 1.53 10.91 -12.23
C TRP A 27 0.25 11.66 -12.56
N SER A 28 -0.81 10.94 -12.95
CA SER A 28 -2.11 11.52 -13.28
C SER A 28 -2.75 12.24 -12.08
N ALA A 29 -2.66 11.66 -10.88
CA ALA A 29 -3.29 12.21 -9.69
C ALA A 29 -2.45 13.31 -9.02
N TYR A 30 -1.12 13.20 -9.04
CA TYR A 30 -0.25 13.99 -8.17
C TYR A 30 0.99 14.57 -8.87
N GLY A 31 1.18 14.29 -10.16
CA GLY A 31 2.35 14.75 -10.91
C GLY A 31 3.68 14.14 -10.43
N ILE A 32 3.64 12.95 -9.82
CA ILE A 32 4.84 12.25 -9.34
C ILE A 32 4.95 10.83 -9.91
N ARG A 33 6.18 10.35 -10.05
CA ARG A 33 6.49 8.97 -10.43
C ARG A 33 7.25 8.29 -9.29
N PRO A 34 6.60 7.44 -8.49
CA PRO A 34 7.25 6.71 -7.40
C PRO A 34 8.56 6.02 -7.81
N SER A 35 8.64 5.45 -9.02
CA SER A 35 9.87 4.80 -9.50
C SER A 35 11.06 5.75 -9.69
N GLU A 36 10.81 7.04 -9.89
CA GLU A 36 11.82 8.10 -9.99
C GLU A 36 12.13 8.74 -8.65
N LEU A 37 11.19 8.68 -7.70
CA LEU A 37 11.36 9.22 -6.36
C LEU A 37 12.23 8.33 -5.50
N PHE A 38 11.99 7.02 -5.52
CA PHE A 38 12.57 6.10 -4.54
C PHE A 38 13.73 5.27 -5.10
N ARG A 39 14.31 5.71 -6.23
CA ARG A 39 15.36 4.95 -6.92
C ARG A 39 16.65 4.96 -6.10
N GLY A 40 16.93 3.85 -5.44
CA GLY A 40 18.19 3.62 -4.71
C GLY A 40 18.20 4.17 -3.28
N GLU A 41 17.07 4.62 -2.77
CA GLU A 41 16.97 5.25 -1.43
C GLU A 41 16.47 4.29 -0.35
N LEU A 42 15.83 3.19 -0.74
CA LEU A 42 15.30 2.21 0.20
C LEU A 42 16.22 0.99 0.33
N PRO A 43 16.39 0.45 1.56
CA PRO A 43 17.05 -0.83 1.74
C PRO A 43 16.28 -1.94 0.99
N PRO A 44 16.94 -3.07 0.67
CA PRO A 44 16.29 -4.16 -0.05
C PRO A 44 15.24 -4.83 0.86
N PHE A 45 13.98 -4.43 0.70
CA PHE A 45 12.86 -5.10 1.34
C PHE A 45 12.47 -6.35 0.57
N ARG A 46 12.23 -7.44 1.31
CA ARG A 46 11.44 -8.55 0.78
C ARG A 46 10.04 -8.00 0.47
N HIS A 47 9.58 -8.22 -0.75
CA HIS A 47 8.25 -7.79 -1.13
C HIS A 47 7.61 -8.75 -2.13
N GLU A 48 6.28 -8.79 -2.09
CA GLU A 48 5.44 -9.46 -3.08
C GLU A 48 4.49 -8.46 -3.73
N VAL A 49 4.13 -8.72 -4.98
CA VAL A 49 3.20 -7.86 -5.71
C VAL A 49 1.96 -8.67 -6.02
N LEU A 50 0.81 -8.21 -5.54
CA LEU A 50 -0.51 -8.72 -5.93
C LEU A 50 -1.01 -7.93 -7.13
N VAL A 51 -1.52 -8.62 -8.14
CA VAL A 51 -2.10 -8.01 -9.33
C VAL A 51 -3.48 -8.56 -9.61
N ALA A 52 -4.39 -7.68 -10.05
CA ALA A 52 -5.61 -8.04 -10.73
C ALA A 52 -5.34 -8.02 -12.24
N THR A 53 -5.56 -9.13 -12.93
CA THR A 53 -5.24 -9.27 -14.36
C THR A 53 -6.44 -9.71 -15.18
N ARG A 54 -6.59 -9.13 -16.37
CA ARG A 54 -7.52 -9.56 -17.41
C ARG A 54 -7.15 -10.97 -17.93
N PRO A 55 -8.06 -11.67 -18.64
CA PRO A 55 -7.77 -12.95 -19.28
C PRO A 55 -6.64 -12.90 -20.32
N ASP A 56 -6.47 -11.74 -20.97
CA ASP A 56 -5.38 -11.48 -21.92
C ASP A 56 -4.00 -11.24 -21.24
N GLY A 57 -3.98 -11.19 -19.90
CA GLY A 57 -2.79 -10.99 -19.09
C GLY A 57 -2.53 -9.56 -18.64
N GLY A 58 -3.26 -8.56 -19.16
CA GLY A 58 -3.05 -7.16 -18.80
C GLY A 58 -3.41 -6.84 -17.35
N VAL A 59 -2.57 -6.05 -16.68
CA VAL A 59 -2.78 -5.63 -15.28
C VAL A 59 -3.82 -4.51 -15.18
N LEU A 60 -4.85 -4.73 -14.37
CA LEU A 60 -5.93 -3.78 -14.04
C LEU A 60 -5.75 -3.10 -12.69
N GLY A 61 -5.00 -3.71 -11.80
CA GLY A 61 -4.75 -3.16 -10.48
C GLY A 61 -3.64 -3.92 -9.79
N THR A 62 -3.00 -3.27 -8.83
CA THR A 62 -1.84 -3.81 -8.14
C THR A 62 -1.78 -3.31 -6.71
N ALA A 63 -1.13 -4.10 -5.85
CA ALA A 63 -0.67 -3.70 -4.53
C ALA A 63 0.65 -4.42 -4.20
N THR A 64 1.51 -3.78 -3.42
CA THR A 64 2.76 -4.34 -2.94
C THR A 64 2.67 -4.66 -1.45
N LEU A 65 3.13 -5.84 -1.07
CA LEU A 65 3.27 -6.29 0.31
C LEU A 65 4.76 -6.29 0.63
N SER A 66 5.20 -5.43 1.54
CA SER A 66 6.61 -5.34 1.94
C SER A 66 6.77 -5.80 3.39
N TRP A 67 7.68 -6.73 3.63
CA TRP A 67 8.03 -7.14 4.99
C TRP A 67 8.93 -6.09 5.64
N PRO A 68 8.93 -5.98 6.98
CA PRO A 68 9.85 -5.10 7.67
C PRO A 68 11.30 -5.49 7.38
N SER A 69 12.21 -4.53 7.50
CA SER A 69 13.65 -4.76 7.40
C SER A 69 14.14 -5.67 8.53
N ALA A 70 15.41 -6.08 8.48
CA ALA A 70 16.03 -6.80 9.59
C ALA A 70 16.01 -6.01 10.92
N GLU A 71 15.88 -4.68 10.85
CA GLU A 71 15.77 -3.77 11.99
C GLU A 71 14.31 -3.57 12.44
N GLY A 72 13.34 -4.18 11.75
CA GLY A 72 11.92 -4.06 12.06
C GLY A 72 11.21 -2.90 11.38
N LEU A 73 11.89 -2.10 10.56
CA LEU A 73 11.32 -0.90 9.94
C LEU A 73 10.60 -1.20 8.62
N PHE A 74 9.47 -0.54 8.36
CA PHE A 74 8.70 -0.63 7.12
C PHE A 74 9.12 0.46 6.11
N PRO A 75 8.92 0.27 4.79
CA PRO A 75 9.28 1.26 3.78
C PRO A 75 8.75 2.68 4.06
N GLY A 76 7.52 2.81 4.52
CA GLY A 76 6.89 4.07 4.89
C GLY A 76 7.55 4.77 6.08
N GLU A 77 8.15 4.03 7.00
CA GLU A 77 8.93 4.61 8.10
C GLU A 77 10.23 5.25 7.57
N TYR A 78 10.88 4.62 6.59
CA TYR A 78 12.05 5.22 5.92
C TYR A 78 11.68 6.44 5.07
N LEU A 79 10.57 6.38 4.33
CA LEU A 79 10.19 7.43 3.38
C LEU A 79 9.62 8.67 4.04
N PHE A 80 8.82 8.47 5.08
CA PHE A 80 8.05 9.53 5.69
C PHE A 80 8.55 9.88 7.09
N HIS A 81 9.60 9.21 7.56
CA HIS A 81 10.12 9.37 8.92
C HIS A 81 8.96 9.36 9.93
N GLY A 82 8.11 8.35 9.80
CA GLY A 82 7.06 8.04 10.76
C GLY A 82 7.44 6.83 11.58
N ASP A 83 6.68 6.59 12.65
CA ASP A 83 6.87 5.44 13.53
C ASP A 83 5.54 4.70 13.65
N PHE A 84 5.49 3.50 13.06
CA PHE A 84 4.34 2.61 13.18
C PHE A 84 4.29 1.93 14.55
N HIS A 85 5.44 1.76 15.21
CA HIS A 85 5.62 0.92 16.39
C HIS A 85 5.25 1.65 17.69
N LYS A 86 3.99 2.06 17.81
CA LYS A 86 3.51 2.74 19.02
C LYS A 86 3.22 1.77 20.17
N PRO A 87 3.72 2.06 21.39
CA PRO A 87 3.36 1.29 22.57
C PRO A 87 1.85 1.23 22.79
N GLY A 88 1.34 0.05 23.16
CA GLY A 88 -0.09 -0.15 23.47
C GLY A 88 -0.96 -0.54 22.29
N LEU A 89 -0.42 -0.59 21.06
CA LEU A 89 -1.15 -1.17 19.93
C LEU A 89 -1.08 -2.71 19.97
N PRO A 90 -2.19 -3.43 19.76
CA PRO A 90 -2.26 -4.88 19.95
C PRO A 90 -1.80 -5.66 18.70
N PHE A 91 -0.75 -5.20 18.03
CA PHE A 91 -0.28 -5.79 16.78
C PHE A 91 0.99 -6.62 16.96
N ASP A 92 1.04 -7.73 16.23
CA ASP A 92 2.20 -8.61 16.15
C ASP A 92 3.12 -8.15 15.00
N TRP A 93 3.89 -7.09 15.27
CA TRP A 93 4.70 -6.37 14.28
C TRP A 93 5.59 -7.25 13.38
N PRO A 94 6.27 -8.30 13.88
CA PRO A 94 7.07 -9.21 13.04
C PRO A 94 6.26 -9.93 11.94
N HIS A 95 4.95 -10.09 12.14
CA HIS A 95 4.05 -10.74 11.19
C HIS A 95 3.15 -9.75 10.45
N MET A 96 3.40 -8.45 10.60
CA MET A 96 2.77 -7.42 9.77
C MET A 96 3.57 -7.17 8.50
N VAL A 97 2.88 -6.68 7.46
CA VAL A 97 3.51 -6.17 6.24
C VAL A 97 3.06 -4.74 5.97
N GLU A 98 3.87 -3.97 5.26
CA GLU A 98 3.38 -2.74 4.65
C GLU A 98 2.59 -3.05 3.38
N TYR A 99 1.35 -2.58 3.33
CA TYR A 99 0.50 -2.59 2.15
C TYR A 99 0.63 -1.26 1.42
N GLY A 100 1.37 -1.25 0.31
CA GLY A 100 1.73 -0.04 -0.43
C GLY A 100 1.50 -0.16 -1.93
N LYS A 101 1.76 0.93 -2.66
CA LYS A 101 1.67 0.99 -4.14
C LYS A 101 0.34 0.45 -4.69
N LEU A 102 -0.75 0.73 -4.00
CA LEU A 102 -2.09 0.42 -4.48
C LEU A 102 -2.41 1.33 -5.67
N ALA A 103 -2.61 0.73 -6.84
CA ALA A 103 -3.04 1.44 -8.04
C ALA A 103 -4.08 0.62 -8.78
N ILE A 104 -5.08 1.28 -9.34
CA ILE A 104 -6.17 0.66 -10.09
C ILE A 104 -6.34 1.46 -11.37
N HIS A 105 -6.31 0.75 -12.50
CA HIS A 105 -6.50 1.33 -13.81
C HIS A 105 -7.85 2.07 -13.87
N PRO A 106 -7.94 3.28 -14.45
CA PRO A 106 -9.18 4.07 -14.44
C PRO A 106 -10.40 3.37 -15.06
N GLU A 107 -10.16 2.51 -16.05
CA GLU A 107 -11.19 1.70 -16.71
C GLU A 107 -11.49 0.37 -15.98
N ALA A 108 -10.87 0.12 -14.83
CA ALA A 108 -11.11 -1.08 -14.06
C ALA A 108 -12.49 -1.03 -13.35
N PRO A 109 -13.18 -2.18 -13.23
CA PRO A 109 -14.39 -2.32 -12.45
C PRO A 109 -14.11 -1.97 -11.00
N ARG A 110 -15.12 -1.44 -10.32
CA ARG A 110 -15.01 -1.03 -8.90
C ARG A 110 -14.65 -2.22 -8.00
N GLU A 111 -15.00 -3.42 -8.43
CA GLU A 111 -14.75 -4.70 -7.77
C GLU A 111 -13.26 -5.03 -7.68
N VAL A 112 -12.41 -4.50 -8.57
CA VAL A 112 -10.96 -4.77 -8.57
C VAL A 112 -10.32 -4.41 -7.23
N PHE A 113 -10.73 -3.28 -6.62
CA PHE A 113 -10.25 -2.90 -5.29
C PHE A 113 -10.58 -3.97 -4.24
N LYS A 114 -11.85 -4.37 -4.15
CA LYS A 114 -12.32 -5.37 -3.18
C LYS A 114 -11.64 -6.72 -3.39
N GLU A 115 -11.50 -7.15 -4.64
CA GLU A 115 -10.84 -8.42 -4.96
C GLU A 115 -9.34 -8.41 -4.69
N LEU A 116 -8.65 -7.28 -4.85
CA LEU A 116 -7.26 -7.13 -4.39
C LEU A 116 -7.15 -7.29 -2.88
N GLN A 117 -8.09 -6.71 -2.11
CA GLN A 117 -8.13 -6.90 -0.66
C GLN A 117 -8.43 -8.36 -0.27
N ARG A 118 -9.37 -9.02 -0.96
CA ARG A 118 -9.62 -10.47 -0.77
C ARG A 118 -8.42 -11.33 -1.10
N GLY A 119 -7.73 -11.01 -2.21
CA GLY A 119 -6.48 -11.64 -2.60
C GLY A 119 -5.41 -11.49 -1.53
N PHE A 120 -5.29 -10.29 -0.95
CA PHE A 120 -4.41 -10.02 0.17
C PHE A 120 -4.75 -10.85 1.41
N VAL A 121 -6.02 -10.90 1.84
CA VAL A 121 -6.43 -11.73 2.99
C VAL A 121 -6.11 -13.21 2.76
N ARG A 122 -6.43 -13.75 1.57
CA ARG A 122 -6.14 -15.16 1.23
C ARG A 122 -4.64 -15.46 1.27
N PHE A 123 -3.85 -14.63 0.59
CA PHE A 123 -2.40 -14.78 0.55
C PHE A 123 -1.78 -14.61 1.94
N GLY A 124 -2.18 -13.56 2.66
CA GLY A 124 -1.65 -13.25 3.98
C GLY A 124 -1.85 -14.37 4.98
N ARG A 125 -3.04 -14.98 5.01
CA ARG A 125 -3.32 -16.16 5.84
C ARG A 125 -2.40 -17.35 5.52
N THR A 126 -2.10 -17.57 4.24
CA THR A 126 -1.20 -18.64 3.79
C THR A 126 0.25 -18.38 4.24
N CYS A 127 0.64 -17.11 4.32
CA CYS A 127 1.99 -16.70 4.67
C CYS A 127 2.18 -16.37 6.16
N GLY A 128 1.17 -16.59 7.01
CA GLY A 128 1.22 -16.25 8.43
C GLY A 128 1.28 -14.74 8.71
N ILE A 129 0.81 -13.91 7.77
CA ILE A 129 0.66 -12.47 7.99
C ILE A 129 -0.52 -12.26 8.94
N THR A 130 -0.36 -11.39 9.94
CA THR A 130 -1.41 -11.10 10.95
C THR A 130 -2.14 -9.78 10.69
N GLY A 131 -1.54 -8.89 9.92
CA GLY A 131 -2.11 -7.59 9.59
C GLY A 131 -1.26 -6.80 8.61
N PHE A 132 -1.62 -5.55 8.40
CA PHE A 132 -0.83 -4.61 7.61
C PHE A 132 -0.74 -3.23 8.23
N VAL A 133 0.34 -2.55 7.89
CA VAL A 133 0.48 -1.09 8.02
C VAL A 133 0.40 -0.46 6.63
N ALA A 134 -0.05 0.78 6.54
CA ALA A 134 0.01 1.54 5.29
C ALA A 134 0.13 3.03 5.58
N VAL A 135 0.73 3.75 4.63
CA VAL A 135 0.63 5.21 4.55
C VAL A 135 -0.36 5.54 3.44
N VAL A 136 -1.50 6.11 3.82
CA VAL A 136 -2.59 6.43 2.89
C VAL A 136 -2.87 7.93 2.90
N ARG A 137 -3.50 8.44 1.84
CA ARG A 137 -4.03 9.80 1.87
C ARG A 137 -5.19 9.91 2.86
N THR A 138 -5.32 11.02 3.57
CA THR A 138 -6.37 11.22 4.59
C THR A 138 -7.77 10.92 4.05
N GLU A 139 -8.12 11.48 2.89
CA GLU A 139 -9.43 11.24 2.24
C GLU A 139 -9.66 9.76 1.89
N LEU A 140 -8.62 9.05 1.45
CA LEU A 140 -8.71 7.63 1.17
C LEU A 140 -8.87 6.85 2.49
N GLY A 141 -8.10 7.19 3.53
CA GLY A 141 -8.25 6.62 4.86
C GLY A 141 -9.69 6.73 5.35
N GLU A 142 -10.26 7.93 5.35
CA GLU A 142 -11.65 8.16 5.79
C GLU A 142 -12.66 7.27 5.04
N ARG A 143 -12.47 7.06 3.73
CA ARG A 143 -13.29 6.13 2.94
C ARG A 143 -13.03 4.67 3.32
N LEU A 144 -11.77 4.28 3.53
CA LEU A 144 -11.41 2.92 3.94
C LEU A 144 -12.04 2.54 5.30
N ARG A 145 -12.25 3.51 6.20
CA ARG A 145 -12.94 3.27 7.49
C ARG A 145 -14.37 2.80 7.31
N GLN A 146 -15.02 3.18 6.22
CA GLN A 146 -16.36 2.72 5.88
C GLN A 146 -16.35 1.26 5.39
N CYS A 147 -15.20 0.79 4.89
CA CYS A 147 -15.04 -0.55 4.33
C CYS A 147 -14.53 -1.56 5.36
N PHE A 148 -13.63 -1.18 6.25
CA PHE A 148 -13.09 -2.04 7.30
C PHE A 148 -12.54 -1.24 8.48
N ALA A 149 -12.49 -1.88 9.65
CA ALA A 149 -11.90 -1.26 10.83
C ALA A 149 -10.36 -1.20 10.70
N TYR A 150 -9.80 -0.02 10.94
CA TYR A 150 -8.36 0.16 11.09
C TYR A 150 -8.08 1.21 12.18
N GLN A 151 -6.89 1.14 12.76
CA GLN A 151 -6.38 2.10 13.72
C GLN A 151 -5.53 3.13 12.99
N THR A 152 -5.77 4.43 13.23
CA THR A 152 -4.81 5.46 12.81
C THR A 152 -3.72 5.53 13.86
N ILE A 153 -2.48 5.44 13.39
CA ILE A 153 -1.28 5.57 14.20
C ILE A 153 -0.92 7.04 14.22
N ALA A 154 -1.01 7.65 15.40
CA ALA A 154 -0.54 9.00 15.60
C ALA A 154 0.99 9.01 15.45
N THR A 155 1.49 9.57 14.36
CA THR A 155 2.92 9.76 14.15
C THR A 155 3.20 11.23 13.92
N GLU A 156 4.29 11.70 14.49
CA GLU A 156 4.91 12.94 14.03
C GLU A 156 5.63 12.58 12.74
N LEU A 157 5.31 13.27 11.64
CA LEU A 157 6.23 13.29 10.49
C LEU A 157 7.46 14.05 10.99
N TYR A 158 8.55 13.34 11.29
CA TYR A 158 9.73 13.98 11.89
C TYR A 158 10.19 15.14 10.98
N ASP A 159 10.39 16.31 11.57
CA ASP A 159 10.85 17.50 10.84
C ASP A 159 12.36 17.48 10.52
N THR A 160 13.04 16.35 10.75
CA THR A 160 14.50 16.36 10.89
C THR A 160 15.17 15.11 10.35
N GLY A 161 15.73 15.27 9.15
CA GLY A 161 16.71 14.42 8.47
C GLY A 161 16.87 14.96 7.05
N PRO A 162 18.04 14.89 6.39
CA PRO A 162 18.19 15.41 5.05
C PRO A 162 17.48 14.46 4.08
N ILE A 163 16.14 14.51 4.05
CA ILE A 163 15.43 14.30 2.80
C ILE A 163 16.07 15.34 1.89
N GLU A 164 16.89 14.91 0.93
CA GLU A 164 17.59 15.83 0.04
C GLU A 164 16.59 16.90 -0.40
N GLU A 165 17.01 18.16 -0.42
CA GLU A 165 16.16 19.30 -0.80
C GLU A 165 15.47 19.08 -2.18
N ARG A 166 16.00 18.13 -2.97
CA ARG A 166 15.43 17.56 -4.19
C ARG A 166 14.22 16.64 -3.96
N MET A 167 14.28 15.71 -3.01
CA MET A 167 13.15 14.88 -2.60
C MET A 167 12.07 15.72 -1.93
N LEU A 168 12.42 16.68 -1.06
CA LEU A 168 11.45 17.60 -0.43
C LEU A 168 10.69 18.43 -1.47
N ARG A 169 11.35 18.93 -2.52
CA ARG A 169 10.68 19.66 -3.61
C ARG A 169 9.75 18.80 -4.45
N LYS A 170 10.03 17.50 -4.58
CA LYS A 170 9.19 16.57 -5.34
C LYS A 170 8.07 15.95 -4.48
N LEU A 171 8.30 15.81 -3.18
CA LEU A 171 7.33 15.29 -2.22
C LEU A 171 6.46 16.39 -1.63
N SER A 172 6.83 17.66 -1.65
CA SER A 172 6.01 18.76 -1.09
C SER A 172 4.67 18.96 -1.80
N THR A 173 4.53 18.54 -3.06
CA THR A 173 3.23 18.45 -3.75
C THR A 173 2.38 17.25 -3.30
N TYR A 174 3.02 16.23 -2.73
CA TYR A 174 2.39 14.97 -2.29
C TYR A 174 2.17 14.91 -0.77
N ILE A 175 3.00 15.59 0.02
CA ILE A 175 3.08 15.57 1.49
C ILE A 175 2.80 16.99 2.00
N ASP A 176 1.53 17.27 2.27
CA ASP A 176 1.18 18.22 3.33
C ASP A 176 0.97 17.39 4.60
N LYS A 177 1.39 17.87 5.79
CA LYS A 177 1.35 17.09 7.04
C LYS A 177 -0.08 16.67 7.42
N GLY A 178 -1.12 17.32 6.88
CA GLY A 178 -2.53 16.93 7.04
C GLY A 178 -3.07 15.92 6.00
N ASN A 179 -2.29 15.58 4.97
CA ASN A 179 -2.76 14.79 3.83
C ASN A 179 -2.45 13.29 3.91
N LEU A 180 -1.70 12.84 4.92
CA LEU A 180 -1.33 11.44 5.11
C LEU A 180 -1.85 10.89 6.45
N GLN A 181 -2.31 9.65 6.43
CA GLN A 181 -2.60 8.84 7.60
C GLN A 181 -1.73 7.59 7.60
N PHE A 182 -1.12 7.32 8.75
CA PHE A 182 -0.47 6.05 9.05
C PHE A 182 -1.54 5.17 9.66
N ILE A 183 -1.77 4.01 9.07
CA ILE A 183 -2.85 3.13 9.48
C ILE A 183 -2.30 1.73 9.74
N ALA A 184 -2.94 1.02 10.66
CA ALA A 184 -2.72 -0.40 10.89
C ALA A 184 -4.05 -1.13 11.05
N SER A 185 -4.13 -2.34 10.50
CA SER A 185 -5.30 -3.21 10.65
C SER A 185 -4.88 -4.67 10.72
N SER A 186 -5.66 -5.49 11.44
CA SER A 186 -5.50 -6.94 11.40
C SER A 186 -6.13 -7.52 10.14
N LEU A 187 -5.62 -8.66 9.66
CA LEU A 187 -6.23 -9.34 8.52
C LEU A 187 -7.69 -9.73 8.77
N ASP A 188 -8.04 -10.05 10.01
CA ASP A 188 -9.41 -10.42 10.35
C ASP A 188 -10.37 -9.22 10.29
N ALA A 189 -9.93 -8.03 10.72
CA ALA A 189 -10.73 -6.81 10.59
C ALA A 189 -10.98 -6.44 9.10
N VAL A 190 -9.99 -6.66 8.24
CA VAL A 190 -10.16 -6.52 6.77
C VAL A 190 -11.16 -7.55 6.25
N ALA A 191 -10.99 -8.83 6.61
CA ALA A 191 -11.86 -9.90 6.16
C ALA A 191 -13.32 -9.68 6.57
N GLU A 192 -13.56 -9.24 7.81
CA GLU A 192 -14.88 -8.90 8.32
C GLU A 192 -15.48 -7.74 7.54
N GLY A 193 -14.74 -6.63 7.36
CA GLY A 193 -15.22 -5.47 6.61
C GLY A 193 -15.59 -5.77 5.16
N LEU A 194 -14.84 -6.68 4.52
CA LEU A 194 -15.13 -7.15 3.16
C LEU A 194 -16.38 -8.04 3.07
N SER A 195 -16.79 -8.68 4.18
CA SER A 195 -17.98 -9.56 4.22
C SER A 195 -19.30 -8.82 4.47
N VAL A 196 -19.24 -7.66 5.15
CA VAL A 196 -20.42 -6.83 5.45
C VAL A 196 -20.83 -5.97 4.26
N ASN A 197 -19.88 -5.63 3.39
CA ASN A 197 -20.06 -4.69 2.29
C ASN A 197 -20.30 -5.37 0.93
N ASP A 198 -20.77 -6.63 0.92
CA ASP A 198 -21.16 -7.38 -0.28
C ASP A 198 -22.61 -7.17 -0.71
#